data_AF-A0A948AV06-F1
#
_entry.id   AF-A0A948AV06-F1
#
_cell.length_a   1.000
_cell.length_b   1.000
_cell.length_c   1.000
_cell.angle_alpha   90.00
_cell.angle_beta   90.00
_cell.angle_gamma   90.00
#
_symmetry.space_group_name_H-M   'P 1'
#
loop_
_entity.id
_entity.type
_entity.pdbx_description
1 polymer ?
#
loop_
_entity_poly.entity_id
_entity_poly.type
_entity_poly.pdbx_seq_one_letter_code
_entity_poly.pdbx_strand_id
1 'polypeptide(L)'
;MRRLISIAILAGSLAIAASCGRGTDDLAPVRIDDGSPAAWTAHPADGVEMSLAGDDGALRLDFRFTGGGYAIARREVDLVLPENFAFTFRLRGECPVNTLEFKLVDETGENVWWHVKRDYAFPRAWTGVTVKKRNITFAWGPDGDGALRRVSAIEIVVTASEGG
;
A
#
# COMPACT_ATOMS: atom_id res chain seq x y z
N MET A 1 -7.21 -23.07 -21.91
CA MET A 1 -6.69 -21.69 -21.79
C MET A 1 -7.28 -21.06 -20.53
N ARG A 2 -6.55 -21.01 -19.42
CA ARG A 2 -6.97 -20.32 -18.18
C ARG A 2 -6.09 -19.08 -18.01
N ARG A 3 -6.50 -17.95 -18.58
CA ARG A 3 -5.82 -16.65 -18.44
C ARG A 3 -6.83 -15.57 -18.10
N LEU A 4 -7.13 -15.43 -16.82
CA LEU A 4 -7.64 -14.20 -16.20
C LEU A 4 -7.08 -14.18 -14.78
N ILE A 5 -5.81 -13.81 -14.67
CA ILE A 5 -5.19 -13.38 -13.42
C ILE A 5 -5.42 -11.87 -13.41
N SER A 6 -6.04 -11.32 -12.37
CA SER A 6 -6.15 -9.87 -12.21
C SER A 6 -4.76 -9.36 -11.80
N ILE A 7 -4.23 -8.41 -12.58
CA ILE A 7 -2.85 -7.94 -12.44
C ILE A 7 -2.89 -6.50 -11.92
N ALA A 8 -2.37 -6.26 -10.72
CA ALA A 8 -2.02 -4.92 -10.25
C ALA A 8 -0.49 -4.80 -10.25
N ILE A 9 0.07 -3.79 -10.92
CA ILE A 9 1.51 -3.57 -10.98
C ILE A 9 1.79 -2.23 -10.32
N LEU A 10 2.51 -2.28 -9.20
CA LEU A 10 3.06 -1.15 -8.49
C LEU A 10 4.50 -0.93 -8.95
N ALA A 11 4.74 0.02 -9.84
CA ALA A 11 6.09 0.46 -10.17
C ALA A 11 6.41 1.74 -9.43
N GLY A 12 7.66 1.82 -9.00
CA GLY A 12 8.29 3.09 -8.72
C GLY A 12 8.13 3.48 -7.26
N SER A 13 9.28 3.40 -6.59
CA SER A 13 9.71 4.19 -5.44
C SER A 13 8.56 4.64 -4.56
N LEU A 14 8.13 3.77 -3.65
CA LEU A 14 7.46 4.26 -2.46
C LEU A 14 8.42 5.23 -1.78
N ALA A 15 8.01 6.48 -1.62
CA ALA A 15 8.82 7.52 -1.03
C ALA A 15 8.04 8.26 0.06
N ILE A 16 8.72 8.57 1.16
CA ILE A 16 8.21 9.51 2.16
C ILE A 16 8.79 10.88 1.86
N ALA A 17 7.92 11.87 1.72
CA ALA A 17 8.30 13.27 1.87
C ALA A 17 7.94 13.72 3.30
N ALA A 18 8.93 14.25 4.01
CA ALA A 18 8.79 14.85 5.33
C ALA A 18 8.72 16.38 5.18
N SER A 19 7.87 17.08 5.93
CA SER A 19 7.99 18.54 6.07
C SER A 19 7.98 18.90 7.55
N CYS A 20 9.00 19.61 8.03
CA CYS A 20 9.02 20.15 9.38
C CYS A 20 8.71 21.65 9.33
N GLY A 21 7.57 22.08 9.89
CA GLY A 21 7.26 23.51 10.11
C GLY A 21 6.96 24.35 8.87
N ARG A 22 6.46 25.58 9.10
CA ARG A 22 6.11 26.59 8.08
C ARG A 22 7.37 27.11 7.37
N GLY A 23 7.87 26.33 6.44
CA GLY A 23 8.94 26.71 5.53
C GLY A 23 8.93 25.75 4.36
N THR A 24 9.19 26.26 3.16
CA THR A 24 9.44 25.45 1.96
C THR A 24 10.84 24.81 2.04
N ASP A 25 11.17 24.17 3.16
CA ASP A 25 12.32 23.27 3.22
C ASP A 25 11.88 21.97 2.58
N ASP A 26 12.11 21.91 1.27
CA ASP A 26 11.86 20.79 0.38
C ASP A 26 12.82 19.64 0.74
N LEU A 27 12.53 18.94 1.84
CA LEU A 27 13.28 17.74 2.20
C LEU A 27 13.09 16.71 1.09
N ALA A 28 14.21 16.34 0.46
CA ALA A 28 14.21 15.37 -0.62
C ALA A 28 13.48 14.08 -0.20
N PRO A 29 12.59 13.54 -1.05
CA PRO A 29 11.85 12.33 -0.74
C PRO A 29 12.80 11.18 -0.42
N VAL A 30 12.57 10.50 0.71
CA VAL A 30 13.31 9.30 1.11
C VAL A 30 12.70 8.10 0.39
N ARG A 31 13.48 7.41 -0.43
CA ARG A 31 13.06 6.19 -1.13
C ARG A 31 13.00 5.01 -0.15
N ILE A 32 11.85 4.37 -0.05
CA ILE A 32 11.57 3.19 0.79
C ILE A 32 11.66 1.90 -0.02
N ASP A 33 11.20 1.93 -1.27
CA ASP A 33 11.11 0.75 -2.12
C ASP A 33 11.88 0.95 -3.44
N ASP A 34 12.59 -0.10 -3.85
CA ASP A 34 13.36 -0.10 -5.09
C ASP A 34 12.67 -0.82 -6.25
N GLY A 35 11.46 -1.37 -6.02
CA GLY A 35 10.73 -2.21 -6.96
C GLY A 35 11.08 -3.69 -6.88
N SER A 36 11.97 -4.10 -5.96
CA SER A 36 12.34 -5.51 -5.78
C SER A 36 11.22 -6.27 -5.06
N PRO A 37 10.68 -7.35 -5.65
CA PRO A 37 9.68 -8.18 -4.99
C PRO A 37 10.22 -8.93 -3.76
N ALA A 38 11.54 -9.09 -3.64
CA ALA A 38 12.17 -9.86 -2.56
C ALA A 38 11.96 -9.25 -1.17
N ALA A 39 11.68 -7.95 -1.09
CA ALA A 39 11.38 -7.26 0.16
C ALA A 39 9.88 -7.27 0.52
N TRP A 40 9.05 -7.90 -0.31
CA TRP A 40 7.61 -7.98 -0.11
C TRP A 40 7.17 -9.42 0.15
N THR A 41 6.16 -9.57 1.01
CA THR A 41 5.55 -10.85 1.36
C THR A 41 4.05 -10.82 1.07
N ALA A 42 3.50 -11.95 0.62
CA ALA A 42 2.09 -12.09 0.26
C ALA A 42 1.28 -12.62 1.46
N HIS A 43 0.19 -11.94 1.80
CA HIS A 43 -0.74 -12.34 2.88
C HIS A 43 -2.20 -12.30 2.36
N PRO A 44 -2.61 -13.27 1.53
CA PRO A 44 -3.99 -13.36 1.07
C PRO A 44 -4.94 -13.79 2.19
N ALA A 45 -6.21 -13.40 2.09
CA ALA A 45 -7.29 -13.99 2.88
C ALA A 45 -7.54 -15.45 2.46
N ASP A 46 -8.22 -16.20 3.34
CA ASP A 46 -8.64 -17.57 3.03
C ASP A 46 -9.48 -17.62 1.74
N GLY A 47 -9.09 -18.50 0.81
CA GLY A 47 -9.75 -18.66 -0.48
C GLY A 47 -9.33 -17.65 -1.56
N VAL A 48 -8.39 -16.74 -1.27
CA VAL A 48 -7.81 -15.82 -2.26
C VAL A 48 -6.50 -16.38 -2.80
N GLU A 49 -6.42 -16.54 -4.14
CA GLU A 49 -5.14 -16.85 -4.79
C GLU A 49 -4.34 -15.56 -4.94
N MET A 50 -3.08 -15.54 -4.51
CA MET A 50 -2.20 -14.38 -4.64
C MET A 50 -0.74 -14.78 -4.90
N SER A 51 -0.04 -14.01 -5.73
CA SER A 51 1.41 -14.11 -5.89
C SER A 51 2.05 -12.75 -6.12
N LEU A 52 3.31 -12.62 -5.72
CA LEU A 52 4.14 -11.44 -5.93
C LEU A 52 5.27 -11.75 -6.93
N ALA A 53 5.53 -10.81 -7.83
CA ALA A 53 6.61 -10.91 -8.81
C ALA A 53 7.23 -9.54 -9.09
N GLY A 54 8.38 -9.54 -9.76
CA GLY A 54 8.97 -8.32 -10.32
C GLY A 54 8.48 -8.10 -11.76
N ASP A 55 8.24 -6.86 -12.15
CA ASP A 55 7.89 -6.46 -13.52
C ASP A 55 8.58 -5.13 -13.87
N ASP A 56 9.68 -5.15 -14.63
CA ASP A 56 10.40 -3.94 -15.06
C ASP A 56 10.74 -2.93 -13.93
N GLY A 57 11.24 -3.43 -12.80
CA GLY A 57 11.54 -2.59 -11.62
C GLY A 57 10.31 -2.16 -10.82
N ALA A 58 9.25 -2.95 -10.92
CA ALA A 58 7.99 -2.82 -10.20
C ALA A 58 7.66 -4.08 -9.40
N LEU A 59 6.94 -3.91 -8.30
CA LEU A 59 6.23 -5.00 -7.64
C LEU A 59 4.94 -5.29 -8.41
N ARG A 60 4.76 -6.53 -8.86
CA ARG A 60 3.51 -7.03 -9.43
C ARG A 60 2.77 -7.86 -8.37
N LEU A 61 1.49 -7.52 -8.17
CA LEU A 61 0.49 -8.29 -7.44
C LEU A 61 -0.43 -8.98 -8.44
N ASP A 62 -0.37 -10.29 -8.45
CA ASP A 62 -1.35 -11.14 -9.11
C ASP A 62 -2.32 -11.65 -8.06
N PHE A 63 -3.62 -11.49 -8.27
CA PHE A 63 -4.63 -12.00 -7.35
C PHE A 63 -5.87 -12.51 -8.07
N ARG A 64 -6.61 -13.38 -7.38
CA ARG A 64 -7.95 -13.81 -7.77
C ARG A 64 -8.82 -13.97 -6.54
N PHE A 65 -9.94 -13.27 -6.57
CA PHE A 65 -11.05 -13.46 -5.65
C PHE A 65 -12.01 -14.52 -6.23
N THR A 66 -12.46 -15.46 -5.41
CA THR A 66 -13.56 -16.38 -5.73
C THR A 66 -14.85 -16.02 -4.96
N GLY A 67 -14.84 -14.88 -4.27
CA GLY A 67 -15.85 -14.34 -3.38
C GLY A 67 -15.30 -13.09 -2.69
N GLY A 68 -15.72 -12.80 -1.45
CA GLY A 68 -15.08 -11.76 -0.66
C GLY A 68 -13.63 -12.07 -0.30
N GLY A 69 -12.88 -11.08 0.19
CA GLY A 69 -11.53 -11.27 0.70
C GLY A 69 -10.59 -10.11 0.40
N TYR A 70 -9.32 -10.30 0.75
CA TYR A 70 -8.25 -9.34 0.53
C TYR A 70 -6.97 -10.01 0.06
N ALA A 71 -6.15 -9.25 -0.67
CA ALA A 71 -4.81 -9.61 -1.10
C ALA A 71 -3.85 -8.53 -0.57
N ILE A 72 -2.98 -8.89 0.37
CA ILE A 72 -2.07 -7.96 1.04
C ILE A 72 -0.64 -8.23 0.58
N ALA A 73 0.02 -7.20 0.06
CA ALA A 73 1.46 -7.18 -0.07
C ALA A 73 2.05 -6.36 1.07
N ARG A 74 2.90 -7.01 1.88
CA ARG A 74 3.50 -6.42 3.07
C ARG A 74 5.00 -6.28 2.89
N ARG A 75 5.54 -5.10 3.22
CA ARG A 75 6.97 -4.81 3.32
C ARG A 75 7.30 -4.38 4.72
N GLU A 76 8.29 -5.03 5.33
CA GLU A 76 8.88 -4.57 6.59
C GLU A 76 9.78 -3.37 6.35
N VAL A 77 9.73 -2.41 7.27
CA VAL A 77 10.47 -1.15 7.22
C VAL A 77 10.84 -0.71 8.65
N ASP A 78 11.81 0.17 8.80
CA ASP A 78 12.05 0.89 10.06
C ASP A 78 12.00 2.38 9.77
N LEU A 79 10.81 2.97 9.92
CA LEU A 79 10.58 4.37 9.57
C LEU A 79 10.15 5.15 10.80
N VAL A 80 10.94 6.15 11.15
CA VAL A 80 10.54 7.19 12.10
C VAL A 80 9.82 8.28 11.32
N LEU A 81 8.53 8.47 11.60
CA LEU A 81 7.72 9.45 10.91
C LEU A 81 7.90 10.84 11.53
N PRO A 82 8.10 11.88 10.69
CA PRO A 82 8.10 13.26 11.16
C PRO A 82 6.68 13.70 11.57
N GLU A 83 6.57 14.90 12.13
CA GLU A 83 5.27 15.47 12.48
C GLU A 83 4.32 15.58 11.27
N ASN A 84 4.83 15.89 10.08
CA ASN A 84 4.04 15.91 8.84
C ASN A 84 4.75 15.15 7.72
N PHE A 85 4.00 14.25 7.07
CA PHE A 85 4.52 13.38 6.03
C PHE A 85 3.48 13.09 4.94
N ALA A 86 3.97 12.63 3.79
CA ALA A 86 3.16 11.98 2.78
C ALA A 86 3.91 10.79 2.16
N PHE A 87 3.18 9.72 1.87
CA PHE A 87 3.67 8.60 1.09
C PHE A 87 3.29 8.79 -0.37
N THR A 88 4.21 8.47 -1.27
CA THR A 88 3.99 8.59 -2.72
C THR A 88 4.48 7.34 -3.41
N PHE A 89 3.68 6.80 -4.33
CA PHE A 89 4.02 5.66 -5.17
C PHE A 89 3.28 5.77 -6.51
N ARG A 90 3.69 5.01 -7.53
CA ARG A 90 2.89 4.89 -8.76
C ARG A 90 2.27 3.51 -8.84
N LEU A 91 1.11 3.46 -9.47
CA LEU A 91 0.40 2.20 -9.72
C LEU A 91 -0.20 2.20 -11.11
N ARG A 92 -0.32 1.01 -11.67
CA ARG A 92 -1.22 0.69 -12.78
C ARG A 92 -1.87 -0.67 -12.52
N GLY A 93 -2.98 -0.96 -13.16
CA GLY A 93 -3.61 -2.26 -13.02
C GLY A 93 -4.53 -2.61 -14.18
N GLU A 94 -4.63 -3.91 -14.42
CA GLU A 94 -5.63 -4.56 -15.24
C GLU A 94 -6.42 -5.52 -14.34
N CYS A 95 -7.33 -4.95 -13.56
CA CYS A 95 -8.21 -5.69 -12.65
C CYS A 95 -9.58 -5.00 -12.58
N PRO A 96 -10.64 -5.71 -12.12
CA PRO A 96 -11.92 -5.10 -11.82
C PRO A 96 -11.80 -3.99 -10.77
N VAL A 97 -12.85 -3.17 -10.68
CA VAL A 97 -13.00 -2.20 -9.58
C VAL A 97 -12.97 -2.95 -8.25
N ASN A 98 -12.08 -2.52 -7.36
CA ASN A 98 -11.89 -3.09 -6.03
C ASN A 98 -11.57 -1.96 -5.05
N THR A 99 -11.56 -2.25 -3.75
CA THR A 99 -11.06 -1.28 -2.77
C THR A 99 -9.54 -1.35 -2.72
N LEU A 100 -8.88 -0.18 -2.80
CA LEU A 100 -7.45 -0.03 -2.57
C LEU A 100 -7.23 0.52 -1.16
N GLU A 101 -6.43 -0.18 -0.35
CA GLU A 101 -6.04 0.27 0.98
C GLU A 101 -4.52 0.41 1.06
N PHE A 102 -4.08 1.45 1.76
CA PHE A 102 -2.70 1.66 2.17
C PHE A 102 -2.66 1.60 3.68
N LYS A 103 -1.94 0.63 4.26
CA LYS A 103 -1.84 0.47 5.71
C LYS A 103 -0.44 0.71 6.23
N LEU A 104 -0.38 1.24 7.43
CA LEU A 104 0.83 1.42 8.23
C LEU A 104 0.64 0.66 9.53
N VAL A 105 1.61 -0.18 9.84
CA VAL A 105 1.66 -0.96 11.08
C VAL A 105 2.76 -0.39 11.96
N ASP A 106 2.45 -0.17 13.23
CA ASP A 106 3.40 0.35 14.21
C ASP A 106 4.47 -0.67 14.61
N GLU A 107 5.38 -0.27 15.48
CA GLU A 107 6.45 -1.12 16.02
C GLU A 107 5.97 -2.33 16.83
N THR A 108 4.77 -2.29 17.40
CA THR A 108 4.21 -3.42 18.16
C THR A 108 3.67 -4.50 17.22
N GLY A 109 3.23 -4.11 16.01
CA GLY A 109 2.55 -5.00 15.10
C GLY A 109 1.05 -5.13 15.37
N GLU A 110 0.55 -4.50 16.44
CA GLU A 110 -0.82 -4.65 16.93
C GLU A 110 -1.70 -3.45 16.56
N ASN A 111 -1.12 -2.31 16.20
CA ASN A 111 -1.86 -1.12 15.81
C ASN A 111 -1.72 -0.83 14.32
N VAL A 112 -2.85 -0.54 13.68
CA VAL A 112 -2.93 -0.28 12.24
C VAL A 112 -3.62 1.05 11.97
N TRP A 113 -3.00 1.83 11.09
CA TRP A 113 -3.59 3.00 10.46
C TRP A 113 -3.74 2.76 8.97
N TRP A 114 -4.74 3.35 8.36
CA TRP A 114 -5.02 3.12 6.95
C TRP A 114 -5.49 4.37 6.21
N HIS A 115 -5.33 4.32 4.89
CA HIS A 115 -6.05 5.14 3.95
C HIS A 115 -6.80 4.24 2.97
N VAL A 116 -8.11 4.40 2.87
CA VAL A 116 -8.99 3.54 2.07
C VAL A 116 -9.58 4.32 0.90
N LYS A 117 -9.45 3.77 -0.31
CA LYS A 117 -10.13 4.22 -1.52
C LYS A 117 -11.08 3.13 -1.99
N ARG A 118 -12.36 3.28 -1.65
CA ARG A 118 -13.43 2.39 -2.13
C ARG A 118 -13.66 2.58 -3.63
N ASP A 119 -14.16 1.53 -4.26
CA ASP A 119 -14.52 1.51 -5.69
C ASP A 119 -13.42 2.08 -6.58
N TYR A 120 -12.19 1.70 -6.28
CA TYR A 120 -11.02 2.20 -6.98
C TYR A 120 -10.90 1.51 -8.35
N ALA A 121 -11.17 2.28 -9.40
CA ALA A 121 -10.88 1.86 -10.77
C ALA A 121 -9.37 1.97 -11.04
N PHE A 122 -8.69 0.83 -11.07
CA PHE A 122 -7.25 0.79 -11.28
C PHE A 122 -6.90 1.30 -12.69
N PRO A 123 -6.06 2.34 -12.80
CA PRO A 123 -5.71 2.93 -14.08
C PRO A 123 -4.78 2.00 -14.87
N ARG A 124 -5.00 1.87 -16.18
CA ARG A 124 -4.10 1.11 -17.06
C ARG A 124 -2.75 1.81 -17.27
N ALA A 125 -2.75 3.14 -17.22
CA ALA A 125 -1.55 3.96 -17.30
C ALA A 125 -0.96 4.21 -15.91
N TRP A 126 0.37 4.29 -15.84
CA TRP A 126 1.09 4.63 -14.62
C TRP A 126 0.61 5.94 -14.01
N THR A 127 -0.03 5.86 -12.85
CA THR A 127 -0.61 7.01 -12.15
C THR A 127 0.02 7.15 -10.78
N GLY A 128 0.39 8.39 -10.41
CA GLY A 128 0.90 8.71 -9.08
C GLY A 128 -0.22 8.71 -8.03
N VAL A 129 0.05 8.11 -6.88
CA VAL A 129 -0.80 8.15 -5.70
C VAL A 129 -0.03 8.79 -4.56
N THR A 130 -0.66 9.78 -3.93
CA THR A 130 -0.13 10.45 -2.74
C THR A 130 -1.09 10.22 -1.56
N VAL A 131 -0.58 9.60 -0.51
CA VAL A 131 -1.28 9.38 0.76
C VAL A 131 -0.72 10.36 1.79
N LYS A 132 -1.45 11.44 2.07
CA LYS A 132 -1.05 12.49 3.01
C LYS A 132 -1.38 12.05 4.44
N LYS A 133 -0.57 12.43 5.44
CA LYS A 133 -0.83 12.15 6.87
C LYS A 133 -2.29 12.35 7.28
N ARG A 134 -2.90 13.49 6.91
CA ARG A 134 -4.30 13.83 7.26
C ARG A 134 -5.37 12.90 6.68
N ASN A 135 -5.03 12.08 5.67
CA ASN A 135 -5.94 11.12 5.06
C ASN A 135 -5.75 9.70 5.65
N ILE A 136 -4.79 9.53 6.55
CA ILE A 136 -4.52 8.30 7.26
C ILE A 136 -5.25 8.38 8.60
N THR A 137 -6.09 7.41 8.87
CA THR A 137 -6.87 7.31 10.10
C THR A 137 -6.51 6.04 10.84
N PHE A 138 -6.64 6.05 12.17
CA PHE A 138 -6.57 4.82 12.95
C PHE A 138 -7.64 3.83 12.45
N ALA A 139 -7.26 2.56 12.41
CA ALA A 139 -8.10 1.50 11.90
C ALA A 139 -8.50 0.54 13.05
N TRP A 140 -7.52 -0.07 13.71
CA TRP A 140 -7.73 -0.93 14.89
C TRP A 140 -6.40 -1.14 15.65
N GLY A 141 -6.49 -1.57 16.91
CA GLY A 141 -5.36 -1.82 17.79
C GLY A 141 -5.63 -1.42 19.25
N PRO A 142 -4.81 -1.88 20.21
CA PRO A 142 -4.98 -1.59 21.63
C PRO A 142 -4.69 -0.13 22.01
N ASP A 143 -3.86 0.60 21.27
CA ASP A 143 -3.45 1.97 21.62
C ASP A 143 -4.46 3.03 21.21
N GLY A 144 -5.49 2.66 20.45
CA GLY A 144 -6.47 3.60 19.92
C GLY A 144 -5.86 4.58 18.91
N ASP A 145 -6.45 5.77 18.78
CA ASP A 145 -6.04 6.78 17.79
C ASP A 145 -4.76 7.56 18.17
N GLY A 146 -3.85 6.92 18.91
CA GLY A 146 -2.55 7.45 19.29
C GLY A 146 -1.70 7.92 18.09
N ALA A 147 -0.68 8.73 18.38
CA ALA A 147 0.18 9.29 17.35
C ALA A 147 1.12 8.21 16.75
N LEU A 148 0.90 7.85 15.48
CA LEU A 148 1.82 6.99 14.72
C LEU A 148 3.18 7.67 14.54
N ARG A 149 4.19 7.20 15.29
CA ARG A 149 5.56 7.73 15.27
C ARG A 149 6.55 6.82 14.56
N ARG A 150 6.38 5.51 14.66
CA ARG A 150 7.23 4.53 14.00
C ARG A 150 6.37 3.57 13.20
N VAL A 151 6.87 3.19 12.04
CA VAL A 151 6.22 2.20 11.17
C VAL A 151 7.19 1.04 11.02
N SER A 152 6.70 -0.17 11.35
CA SER A 152 7.42 -1.43 11.15
C SER A 152 7.05 -2.13 9.85
N ALA A 153 5.85 -1.85 9.31
CA ALA A 153 5.42 -2.40 8.04
C ALA A 153 4.48 -1.48 7.27
N ILE A 154 4.60 -1.56 5.95
CA ILE A 154 3.70 -0.93 4.99
C ILE A 154 2.98 -2.03 4.23
N GLU A 155 1.67 -1.85 4.05
CA GLU A 155 0.86 -2.79 3.30
C GLU A 155 0.11 -2.08 2.18
N ILE A 156 0.17 -2.69 0.99
CA ILE A 156 -0.72 -2.39 -0.11
C ILE A 156 -1.75 -3.51 -0.19
N VAL A 157 -3.03 -3.14 -0.07
CA VAL A 157 -4.11 -4.10 0.01
C VAL A 157 -5.10 -3.87 -1.11
N VAL A 158 -5.48 -4.95 -1.78
CA VAL A 158 -6.67 -4.98 -2.64
C VAL A 158 -7.73 -5.79 -1.93
N THR A 159 -8.89 -5.20 -1.69
CA THR A 159 -10.03 -5.86 -1.05
C THR A 159 -11.17 -5.96 -2.08
N ALA A 160 -11.77 -7.14 -2.19
CA ALA A 160 -12.90 -7.38 -3.08
C ALA A 160 -14.04 -6.39 -2.77
N SER A 161 -14.55 -5.71 -3.80
CA SER A 161 -15.82 -4.95 -3.73
C SER A 161 -16.91 -5.64 -4.55
N GLU A 162 -18.13 -5.09 -4.60
CA GLU A 162 -19.29 -5.72 -5.26
C GLU A 162 -19.09 -6.14 -6.73
N GLY A 163 -18.01 -5.71 -7.39
CA GLY A 163 -17.64 -6.09 -8.77
C GLY A 163 -16.61 -7.23 -8.91
N GLY A 164 -16.22 -7.90 -7.82
CA GLY A 164 -15.17 -8.93 -7.75
C GLY A 164 -15.68 -10.36 -7.55
#